data_AF-A0A9X2TH68-F1
#
_entry.id   AF-A0A9X2TH68-F1
#
_cell.length_a   1.000
_cell.length_b   1.000
_cell.length_c   1.000
_cell.angle_alpha   90.00
_cell.angle_beta   90.00
_cell.angle_gamma   90.00
#
_symmetry.space_group_name_H-M   'P 1'
#
loop_
_entity.id
_entity.type
_entity.pdbx_description
1 polymer ?
#
loop_
_entity_poly.entity_id
_entity_poly.type
_entity_poly.pdbx_seq_one_letter_code
_entity_poly.pdbx_strand_id
1 'polypeptide(L)'
;MDKTVLCRQTDTDRYGRLVADCFVQGQSVNGWMVRNGWAVAYRQYATAFIADERIAQQQKRNLWQGTFQQPAEYRRNKRQQIAARASATVSAAVPGGCVIKGNISGKGSKIFHMPGQRDYARTSISTEKGERYFCSAQDALNAGWRPAAR
;
A
#
# COMPACT_ATOMS: atom_id res chain seq x y z
N MET A 1 8.27 -25.25 26.55
CA MET A 1 9.01 -26.05 25.57
C MET A 1 9.55 -25.09 24.54
N ASP A 2 10.86 -24.90 24.52
CA ASP A 2 11.50 -24.01 23.55
C ASP A 2 11.78 -24.80 22.28
N LYS A 3 11.22 -24.33 21.16
CA LYS A 3 11.53 -24.86 19.83
C LYS A 3 12.34 -23.82 19.08
N THR A 4 13.43 -24.26 18.46
CA THR A 4 14.25 -23.38 17.59
C THR A 4 13.45 -22.97 16.36
N VAL A 5 13.43 -21.66 16.09
CA VAL A 5 12.83 -21.08 14.90
C VAL A 5 13.93 -20.66 13.94
N LEU A 6 13.84 -21.07 12.68
CA LEU A 6 14.73 -20.64 11.61
C LEU A 6 13.95 -19.80 10.61
N CYS A 7 14.27 -18.51 10.46
CA CYS A 7 13.62 -17.64 9.48
C CYS A 7 14.55 -17.40 8.28
N ARG A 8 14.07 -17.73 7.07
CA ARG A 8 14.77 -17.46 5.83
C ARG A 8 14.19 -16.19 5.21
N GLN A 9 15.02 -15.16 5.13
CA GLN A 9 14.67 -13.92 4.45
C GLN A 9 14.32 -14.18 2.98
N THR A 10 13.22 -13.60 2.52
CA THR A 10 12.78 -13.61 1.13
C THR A 10 12.82 -12.22 0.51
N ASP A 11 12.62 -11.16 1.31
CA ASP A 11 12.64 -9.78 0.84
C ASP A 11 12.88 -8.80 2.00
N THR A 12 13.05 -7.52 1.68
CA THR A 12 12.90 -6.41 2.62
C THR A 12 11.85 -5.46 2.08
N ASP A 13 10.80 -5.21 2.85
CA ASP A 13 9.73 -4.35 2.36
C ASP A 13 10.16 -2.88 2.26
N ARG A 14 9.32 -2.05 1.62
CA ARG A 14 9.56 -0.60 1.45
C ARG A 14 9.69 0.20 2.76
N TYR A 15 9.37 -0.39 3.91
CA TYR A 15 9.50 0.20 5.23
C TYR A 15 10.76 -0.29 5.95
N GLY A 16 11.61 -1.08 5.29
CA GLY A 16 12.85 -1.63 5.86
C GLY A 16 12.62 -2.86 6.74
N ARG A 17 11.43 -3.48 6.70
CA ARG A 17 11.13 -4.67 7.52
C ARG A 17 11.53 -5.95 6.80
N LEU A 18 12.09 -6.88 7.57
CA LEU A 18 12.39 -8.22 7.11
C LEU A 18 11.11 -8.95 6.69
N VAL A 19 11.09 -9.48 5.47
CA VAL A 19 10.07 -10.43 5.01
C VAL A 19 10.72 -11.80 4.91
N ALA A 20 10.15 -12.80 5.58
CA ALA A 20 10.76 -14.12 5.70
C ALA A 20 9.70 -15.23 5.72
N ASP A 21 10.13 -16.43 5.33
CA ASP A 21 9.46 -17.68 5.63
C ASP A 21 10.15 -18.33 6.84
N CYS A 22 9.39 -18.60 7.90
CA CYS A 22 9.92 -19.11 9.16
C CYS A 22 9.56 -20.58 9.35
N PHE A 23 10.51 -21.34 9.90
CA PHE A 23 10.43 -22.78 10.02
C PHE A 23 10.59 -23.22 11.47
N VAL A 24 9.77 -24.18 11.89
CA VAL A 24 9.89 -24.88 13.16
C VAL A 24 10.01 -26.37 12.84
N GLN A 25 11.11 -27.00 13.28
CA GLN A 25 11.37 -28.43 13.01
C GLN A 25 11.28 -28.78 11.51
N GLY A 26 11.73 -27.87 10.64
CA GLY A 26 11.69 -28.04 9.18
C GLY A 26 10.37 -27.73 8.50
N GLN A 27 9.30 -27.43 9.24
CA GLN A 27 8.00 -27.06 8.69
C GLN A 27 7.83 -25.54 8.59
N SER A 28 7.44 -25.03 7.42
CA SER A 28 7.09 -23.61 7.25
C SER A 28 5.85 -23.26 8.07
N VAL A 29 6.01 -22.30 8.98
CA VAL A 29 4.93 -21.70 9.77
C VAL A 29 3.99 -20.96 8.85
N ASN A 30 4.51 -20.21 7.87
CA ASN A 30 3.72 -19.45 6.90
C ASN A 30 2.80 -20.39 6.09
N GLY A 31 3.37 -21.45 5.52
CA GLY A 31 2.63 -22.47 4.77
C GLY A 31 1.62 -23.19 5.66
N TRP A 32 2.01 -23.56 6.88
CA TRP A 32 1.09 -24.19 7.83
C TRP A 32 -0.11 -23.31 8.17
N MET A 33 0.10 -22.01 8.39
CA MET A 33 -0.99 -21.06 8.67
C MET A 33 -1.97 -20.96 7.50
N VAL A 34 -1.44 -20.85 6.28
CA VAL A 34 -2.28 -20.75 5.06
C VAL A 34 -3.04 -22.06 4.84
N ARG A 35 -2.35 -23.21 4.91
CA ARG A 35 -2.93 -24.54 4.71
C ARG A 35 -4.05 -24.86 5.69
N ASN A 36 -3.92 -24.38 6.92
CA ASN A 36 -4.93 -24.56 7.96
C ASN A 36 -6.00 -23.46 7.95
N GLY A 37 -5.99 -22.53 6.99
CA GLY A 37 -7.01 -21.50 6.84
C GLY A 37 -6.96 -20.39 7.89
N TRP A 38 -5.82 -20.20 8.56
CA TRP A 38 -5.58 -19.08 9.47
C TRP A 38 -5.10 -17.82 8.75
N ALA A 39 -4.58 -17.98 7.53
CA ALA A 39 -4.10 -16.91 6.69
C ALA A 39 -4.45 -17.17 5.21
N VAL A 40 -4.33 -16.12 4.40
CA VAL A 40 -4.52 -16.17 2.95
C VAL A 40 -3.19 -15.95 2.24
N ALA A 41 -3.03 -16.54 1.05
CA ALA A 41 -1.83 -16.35 0.26
C ALA A 41 -1.83 -14.95 -0.36
N TYR A 42 -0.77 -14.16 -0.11
CA TYR A 42 -0.67 -12.84 -0.73
C TYR A 42 -0.18 -12.97 -2.17
N ARG A 43 -1.11 -13.25 -3.10
CA ARG A 43 -0.86 -13.60 -4.51
C ARG A 43 0.08 -12.67 -5.28
N GLN A 44 0.14 -11.39 -4.90
CA GLN A 44 1.04 -10.41 -5.53
C GLN A 44 2.52 -10.60 -5.16
N TYR A 45 2.81 -11.18 -3.99
CA TYR A 45 4.17 -11.23 -3.43
C TYR A 45 4.63 -12.65 -3.02
N ALA A 46 3.70 -13.58 -2.79
CA ALA A 46 4.01 -14.91 -2.30
C ALA A 46 3.14 -15.96 -3.00
N THR A 47 3.62 -16.45 -4.13
CA THR A 47 2.96 -17.52 -4.91
C THR A 47 3.15 -18.90 -4.29
N ALA A 48 4.20 -19.09 -3.48
CA ALA A 48 4.55 -20.37 -2.84
C ALA A 48 3.39 -20.97 -2.02
N PHE A 49 2.51 -20.15 -1.44
CA PHE A 49 1.42 -20.61 -0.56
C PHE A 49 0.07 -20.76 -1.27
N ILE A 50 -0.01 -20.57 -2.59
CA ILE A 50 -1.28 -20.67 -3.33
C ILE A 50 -1.84 -22.10 -3.26
N ALA A 51 -0.98 -23.12 -3.32
CA ALA A 51 -1.41 -24.51 -3.22
C ALA A 51 -2.00 -24.83 -1.84
N ASP A 52 -1.36 -24.34 -0.77
CA ASP A 52 -1.87 -24.48 0.59
C ASP A 52 -3.20 -23.76 0.80
N GLU A 53 -3.35 -22.57 0.22
CA GLU A 53 -4.61 -21.82 0.28
C GLU A 53 -5.75 -22.60 -0.40
N ARG A 54 -5.50 -23.21 -1.56
CA ARG A 54 -6.49 -24.05 -2.25
C ARG A 54 -6.92 -25.24 -1.40
N ILE A 55 -6.00 -25.84 -0.65
CA ILE A 55 -6.31 -26.96 0.25
C ILE A 55 -7.20 -26.48 1.41
N ALA A 56 -6.89 -25.32 1.99
CA ALA A 56 -7.70 -24.73 3.05
C ALA A 56 -9.12 -24.39 2.57
N GLN A 57 -9.25 -23.88 1.34
CA GLN A 57 -10.54 -23.60 0.68
C GLN A 57 -11.37 -24.86 0.46
N GLN A 58 -10.79 -25.88 -0.18
CA GLN A 58 -11.46 -27.15 -0.47
C GLN A 58 -11.96 -27.83 0.81
N GLN A 59 -11.16 -27.75 1.86
CA GLN A 59 -11.46 -28.38 3.15
C GLN A 59 -12.27 -27.46 4.09
N LYS A 60 -12.66 -26.27 3.64
CA LYS A 60 -13.40 -25.26 4.42
C LYS A 60 -12.80 -25.05 5.82
N ARG A 61 -11.48 -24.85 5.89
CA ARG A 61 -10.79 -24.67 7.18
C ARG A 61 -10.87 -23.22 7.66
N ASN A 62 -11.19 -23.03 8.94
CA ASN A 62 -11.15 -21.74 9.65
C ASN A 62 -11.79 -20.59 8.84
N LEU A 63 -11.00 -19.62 8.36
CA LEU A 63 -11.50 -18.49 7.57
C LEU A 63 -12.39 -18.92 6.40
N TRP A 64 -12.13 -20.09 5.82
CA TRP A 64 -12.85 -20.65 4.68
C TRP A 64 -14.14 -21.40 5.03
N GLN A 65 -14.56 -21.41 6.31
CA GLN A 65 -15.90 -21.89 6.70
C GLN A 65 -16.99 -20.89 6.34
N GLY A 66 -16.64 -19.60 6.28
CA GLY A 66 -17.54 -18.51 5.95
C GLY A 66 -17.11 -17.79 4.68
N THR A 67 -17.84 -16.72 4.37
CA THR A 67 -17.46 -15.76 3.34
C THR A 67 -16.72 -14.59 3.98
N PHE A 68 -15.71 -14.10 3.29
CA PHE A 68 -14.98 -12.91 3.72
C PHE A 68 -14.43 -12.19 2.49
N GLN A 69 -14.19 -10.89 2.62
CA GLN A 69 -13.49 -10.13 1.59
C GLN A 69 -12.00 -10.39 1.67
N GLN A 70 -11.36 -10.65 0.52
CA GLN A 70 -9.92 -10.83 0.47
C GLN A 70 -9.19 -9.58 1.02
N PRO A 71 -8.26 -9.72 1.97
CA PRO A 71 -7.57 -8.59 2.60
C PRO A 71 -6.90 -7.63 1.60
N ALA A 72 -6.38 -8.16 0.48
CA ALA A 72 -5.78 -7.34 -0.57
C ALA A 72 -6.81 -6.43 -1.27
N GLU A 73 -8.03 -6.94 -1.51
CA GLU A 73 -9.14 -6.19 -2.10
C GLU A 73 -9.67 -5.16 -1.12
N TYR A 74 -9.89 -5.52 0.14
CA TYR A 74 -10.29 -4.59 1.19
C TYR A 74 -9.33 -3.38 1.26
N ARG A 75 -8.01 -3.64 1.29
CA ARG A 75 -6.98 -2.59 1.29
C ARG A 75 -6.98 -1.74 0.01
N ARG A 76 -7.35 -2.31 -1.14
CA ARG A 76 -7.43 -1.57 -2.42
C ARG A 76 -8.63 -0.64 -2.42
N ASN A 77 -9.80 -1.16 -2.05
CA ASN A 77 -11.06 -0.41 -2.03
C ASN A 77 -10.97 0.76 -1.04
N LYS A 78 -10.41 0.51 0.15
CA LYS A 78 -10.16 1.57 1.14
C LYS A 78 -9.27 2.69 0.59
N ARG A 79 -8.20 2.34 -0.15
CA ARG A 79 -7.33 3.32 -0.80
C ARG A 79 -8.06 4.13 -1.88
N GLN A 80 -8.91 3.49 -2.68
CA GLN A 80 -9.72 4.16 -3.70
C GLN A 80 -10.76 5.12 -3.08
N GLN A 81 -11.44 4.70 -2.00
CA GLN A 81 -12.39 5.54 -1.29
C GLN A 81 -11.72 6.79 -0.70
N ILE A 82 -10.53 6.62 -0.09
CA ILE A 82 -9.74 7.76 0.42
C ILE A 82 -9.35 8.71 -0.73
N ALA A 83 -8.90 8.17 -1.87
CA ALA A 83 -8.55 8.98 -3.03
C ALA A 83 -9.76 9.72 -3.65
N ALA A 84 -10.92 9.05 -3.71
CA ALA A 84 -12.16 9.64 -4.21
C ALA A 84 -12.65 10.77 -3.29
N ARG A 85 -12.64 10.56 -1.97
CA ARG A 85 -12.96 11.59 -0.97
C ARG A 85 -11.99 12.77 -1.06
N ALA A 86 -10.70 12.50 -1.16
CA ALA A 86 -9.70 13.54 -1.34
C ALA A 86 -9.94 14.33 -2.64
N SER A 87 -10.34 13.67 -3.73
CA SER A 87 -10.64 14.34 -5.00
C SER A 87 -11.93 15.18 -4.93
N ALA A 88 -12.96 14.71 -4.23
CA ALA A 88 -14.20 15.46 -4.03
C ALA A 88 -14.00 16.71 -3.15
N THR A 89 -13.19 16.61 -2.09
CA THR A 89 -12.83 17.76 -1.26
C THR A 89 -12.00 18.79 -2.04
N VAL A 90 -11.12 18.35 -2.94
CA VAL A 90 -10.37 19.26 -3.83
C VAL A 90 -11.31 20.01 -4.76
N SER A 91 -12.31 19.36 -5.36
CA SER A 91 -13.26 20.04 -6.26
C SER A 91 -14.14 21.08 -5.55
N ALA A 92 -14.40 20.91 -4.26
CA ALA A 92 -15.20 21.85 -3.45
C ALA A 92 -14.37 22.98 -2.80
N ALA A 93 -13.03 22.86 -2.76
CA ALA A 93 -12.14 23.74 -2.00
C ALA A 93 -11.11 24.49 -2.85
N VAL A 94 -11.37 24.74 -4.15
CA VAL A 94 -10.57 25.69 -4.93
C VAL A 94 -11.31 27.01 -5.11
N PRO A 95 -11.25 27.95 -4.13
CA PRO A 95 -11.36 29.35 -4.44
C PRO A 95 -10.00 29.82 -4.97
N GLY A 96 -9.92 30.18 -6.26
CA GLY A 96 -8.77 30.92 -6.82
C GLY A 96 -7.88 30.20 -7.85
N GLY A 97 -8.23 29.02 -8.37
CA GLY A 97 -7.55 28.41 -9.53
C GLY A 97 -6.22 27.69 -9.24
N CYS A 98 -5.79 27.59 -7.97
CA CYS A 98 -4.52 26.96 -7.60
C CYS A 98 -4.63 25.43 -7.50
N VAL A 99 -4.46 24.75 -8.63
CA VAL A 99 -4.67 23.30 -8.76
C VAL A 99 -3.39 22.46 -8.68
N ILE A 100 -2.21 23.07 -8.66
CA ILE A 100 -0.95 22.29 -8.69
C ILE A 100 -0.65 21.74 -7.29
N LYS A 101 -0.55 20.41 -7.17
CA LYS A 101 -0.39 19.73 -5.88
C LYS A 101 1.09 19.51 -5.54
N GLY A 102 1.62 20.22 -4.55
CA GLY A 102 2.97 19.99 -4.03
C GLY A 102 2.99 19.08 -2.80
N ASN A 103 3.39 17.81 -2.97
CA ASN A 103 3.62 16.84 -1.87
C ASN A 103 5.11 16.52 -1.54
N ILE A 104 5.40 16.33 -0.26
CA ILE A 104 6.75 15.98 0.23
C ILE A 104 6.81 14.46 0.35
N SER A 105 7.70 13.83 -0.41
CA SER A 105 7.90 12.38 -0.35
C SER A 105 8.43 11.95 1.03
N GLY A 106 8.26 10.68 1.39
CA GLY A 106 8.85 10.15 2.63
C GLY A 106 10.38 10.25 2.71
N LYS A 107 11.06 10.57 1.60
CA LYS A 107 12.51 10.86 1.53
C LYS A 107 12.82 12.36 1.58
N GLY A 108 11.83 13.21 1.88
CA GLY A 108 11.97 14.67 1.93
C GLY A 108 11.96 15.39 0.58
N SER A 109 11.73 14.67 -0.54
CA SER A 109 11.72 15.31 -1.86
C SER A 109 10.43 16.10 -2.09
N LYS A 110 10.56 17.38 -2.44
CA LYS A 110 9.45 18.28 -2.79
C LYS A 110 9.04 18.08 -4.25
N ILE A 111 7.90 17.43 -4.49
CA ILE A 111 7.41 17.10 -5.85
C ILE A 111 6.06 17.76 -6.11
N PHE A 112 5.90 18.45 -7.24
CA PHE A 112 4.60 18.98 -7.65
C PHE A 112 3.97 18.17 -8.78
N HIS A 113 2.66 18.00 -8.69
CA HIS A 113 1.84 17.29 -9.67
C HIS A 113 0.89 18.26 -10.37
N MET A 114 0.84 18.19 -11.70
CA MET A 114 -0.09 18.94 -12.52
C MET A 114 -1.35 18.11 -12.82
N PRO A 115 -2.52 18.76 -13.03
CA PRO A 115 -3.71 18.08 -13.52
C PRO A 115 -3.40 17.25 -14.78
N GLY A 116 -3.98 16.05 -14.87
CA GLY A 116 -3.74 15.12 -15.99
C GLY A 116 -2.56 14.17 -15.81
N GLN A 117 -1.68 14.38 -14.82
CA GLN A 117 -0.62 13.40 -14.51
C GLN A 117 -1.18 12.16 -13.80
N ARG A 118 -0.56 11.00 -14.06
CA ARG A 118 -0.98 9.68 -13.52
C ARG A 118 -1.23 9.68 -12.01
N ASP A 119 -0.41 10.41 -11.27
CA ASP A 119 -0.45 10.44 -9.81
C ASP A 119 -1.22 11.61 -9.22
N TYR A 120 -1.68 12.56 -10.04
CA TYR A 120 -2.33 13.78 -9.57
C TYR A 120 -3.56 13.52 -8.69
N ALA A 121 -4.44 12.60 -9.11
CA ALA A 121 -5.65 12.24 -8.35
C ALA A 121 -5.33 11.50 -7.04
N ARG A 122 -4.21 10.76 -7.02
CA ARG A 122 -3.76 9.97 -5.87
C ARG A 122 -3.01 10.82 -4.84
N THR A 123 -2.33 11.87 -5.29
CA THR A 123 -1.62 12.79 -4.43
C THR A 123 -2.62 13.62 -3.60
N SER A 124 -2.51 13.51 -2.28
CA SER A 124 -3.26 14.29 -1.31
C SER A 124 -2.28 15.18 -0.56
N ILE A 125 -2.68 16.42 -0.31
CA ILE A 125 -1.82 17.45 0.30
C ILE A 125 -2.13 17.55 1.79
N SER A 126 -1.10 17.42 2.61
CA SER A 126 -1.12 17.59 4.06
C SER A 126 -0.32 18.84 4.45
N THR A 127 -1.03 19.90 4.82
CA THR A 127 -0.42 21.18 5.24
C THR A 127 0.44 21.04 6.49
N GLU A 128 0.11 20.11 7.39
CA GLU A 128 0.89 19.78 8.59
C GLU A 128 2.33 19.31 8.26
N LYS A 129 2.52 18.70 7.09
CA LYS A 129 3.83 18.26 6.61
C LYS A 129 4.56 19.33 5.80
N GLY A 130 3.99 20.51 5.65
CA GLY A 130 4.50 21.58 4.78
C GLY A 130 4.18 21.38 3.30
N GLU A 131 3.27 20.47 2.96
CA GLU A 131 2.73 20.30 1.61
C GLU A 131 1.72 21.41 1.30
N ARG A 132 1.63 21.84 0.03
CA ARG A 132 0.75 22.94 -0.35
C ARG A 132 0.32 22.90 -1.81
N TYR A 133 -0.71 23.67 -2.13
CA TYR A 133 -1.12 23.94 -3.50
C TYR A 133 -0.34 25.12 -4.07
N PHE A 134 -0.09 25.09 -5.38
CA PHE A 134 0.51 26.16 -6.17
C PHE A 134 -0.45 26.63 -7.26
N CYS A 135 -0.35 27.90 -7.61
CA CYS A 135 -1.18 28.54 -8.63
C CYS A 135 -0.54 28.44 -10.02
N SER A 136 0.79 28.43 -10.10
CA SER A 136 1.55 28.16 -11.32
C SER A 136 2.70 27.18 -11.08
N ALA A 137 3.16 26.52 -12.15
CA ALA A 137 4.33 25.65 -12.08
C ALA A 137 5.60 26.45 -11.72
N GLN A 138 5.65 27.72 -12.13
CA GLN A 138 6.77 28.61 -11.82
C GLN A 138 6.84 28.92 -10.32
N ASP A 139 5.71 29.13 -9.65
CA ASP A 139 5.68 29.34 -8.20
C ASP A 139 6.19 28.11 -7.45
N ALA A 140 5.85 26.91 -7.93
CA ALA A 140 6.35 25.67 -7.37
C ALA A 140 7.88 25.56 -7.53
N LEU A 141 8.41 25.84 -8.72
CA LEU A 141 9.85 25.86 -8.98
C LEU A 141 10.58 26.88 -8.09
N ASN A 142 10.06 28.10 -7.99
CA ASN A 142 10.61 29.16 -7.13
C ASN A 142 10.58 28.76 -5.64
N ALA A 143 9.57 28.00 -5.23
CA ALA A 143 9.45 27.44 -3.89
C ALA A 143 10.36 26.23 -3.63
N GLY A 144 11.19 25.82 -4.60
CA GLY A 144 12.11 24.69 -4.50
C GLY A 144 11.45 23.32 -4.72
N TRP A 145 10.33 23.29 -5.46
CA TRP A 145 9.62 22.06 -5.81
C TRP A 145 9.94 21.63 -7.22
N ARG A 146 10.20 20.34 -7.43
CA ARG A 146 10.47 19.79 -8.75
C ARG A 146 9.23 19.12 -9.35
N PRO A 147 9.09 19.08 -10.69
CA PRO A 147 7.97 18.39 -11.31
C PRO A 147 8.03 16.87 -11.03
N ALA A 148 6.85 16.25 -10.92
CA ALA A 148 6.74 14.80 -10.94
C ALA A 148 7.23 14.26 -12.30
N ALA A 149 7.99 13.17 -12.26
CA ALA A 149 8.33 12.43 -13.47
C ALA A 149 7.03 11.92 -14.12
N ARG A 150 6.99 11.93 -15.46
CA ARG A 150 5.84 11.44 -16.25
C ARG A 150 5.53 9.98 -15.94
#